data_AF-S7RDZ5-F1
#
_entry.id   AF-S7RDZ5-F1
#
_cell.length_a   1.000
_cell.length_b   1.000
_cell.length_c   1.000
_cell.angle_alpha   90.00
_cell.angle_beta   90.00
_cell.angle_gamma   90.00
#
_symmetry.space_group_name_H-M   'P 1'
#
loop_
_entity.id
_entity.type
_entity.pdbx_description
1 polymer ?
#
loop_
_entity_poly.entity_id
_entity_poly.type
_entity_poly.pdbx_seq_one_letter_code
_entity_poly.pdbx_strand_id
1 'polypeptide(L)'
;HAKAFSEARILHRDVSAGNILIVRTTKDEKVVTSGLLNDWDLSKDIDIKEVRQADRTGTWQFMSARLLAHRSKIHEVQDDLESFLHVLLY
;
A
#
# COMPACT_ATOMS: atom_id res chain seq x y z
N HIS A 1 -2.50 -2.80 -6.13
CA HIS A 1 -1.20 -3.20 -5.53
C HIS A 1 -0.49 -4.28 -6.34
N ALA A 2 -1.03 -5.52 -6.47
CA ALA A 2 -0.33 -6.64 -7.14
C ALA A 2 0.33 -6.28 -8.49
N LYS A 3 -0.42 -5.67 -9.42
CA LYS A 3 0.12 -5.21 -10.72
C LYS A 3 1.25 -4.19 -10.59
N ALA A 4 1.09 -3.20 -9.70
CA ALA A 4 2.12 -2.18 -9.47
C ALA A 4 3.44 -2.81 -8.98
N PHE A 5 3.35 -3.83 -8.12
CA PHE A 5 4.52 -4.55 -7.65
C PHE A 5 5.11 -5.47 -8.74
N SER A 6 4.30 -6.29 -9.41
CA SER A 6 4.80 -7.29 -10.36
C SER A 6 5.26 -6.71 -11.69
N GLU A 7 4.59 -5.67 -12.19
CA GLU A 7 4.83 -5.10 -13.52
C GLU A 7 5.69 -3.83 -13.44
N ALA A 8 5.48 -2.99 -12.42
CA ALA A 8 6.17 -1.71 -12.28
C ALA A 8 7.22 -1.69 -11.16
N ARG A 9 7.34 -2.75 -10.36
CA ARG A 9 8.29 -2.85 -9.25
C ARG A 9 8.13 -1.74 -8.20
N ILE A 10 6.89 -1.28 -7.99
CA ILE A 10 6.53 -0.21 -7.06
C ILE A 10 5.90 -0.76 -5.78
N LEU A 11 6.39 -0.29 -4.63
CA LEU A 11 5.74 -0.40 -3.32
C LEU A 11 4.85 0.82 -3.07
N HIS A 12 3.71 0.61 -2.40
CA HIS A 12 2.76 1.69 -2.08
C HIS A 12 3.20 2.48 -0.85
N ARG A 13 3.58 1.78 0.23
CA ARG A 13 4.11 2.34 1.48
C ARG A 13 3.17 3.17 2.35
N ASP A 14 1.95 3.44 1.88
CA ASP A 14 0.89 4.05 2.69
C ASP A 14 -0.48 3.42 2.45
N VAL A 15 -0.57 2.10 2.62
CA VAL A 15 -1.86 1.41 2.53
C VAL A 15 -2.66 1.71 3.80
N SER A 16 -3.82 2.33 3.64
CA SER A 16 -4.77 2.63 4.70
C SER A 16 -6.21 2.51 4.17
N ALA A 17 -7.21 2.44 5.06
CA ALA A 17 -8.61 2.44 4.63
C ALA A 17 -8.98 3.72 3.85
N GLY A 18 -8.36 4.86 4.18
CA GLY A 18 -8.55 6.12 3.47
C GLY A 18 -8.01 6.11 2.04
N ASN A 19 -7.03 5.25 1.76
CA ASN A 19 -6.38 5.14 0.46
C ASN A 19 -6.97 4.06 -0.45
N ILE A 20 -8.09 3.44 -0.04
CA ILE A 20 -8.81 2.42 -0.81
C ILE A 20 -10.19 2.96 -1.16
N LEU A 21 -10.36 3.35 -2.41
CA LEU A 21 -11.63 3.81 -2.95
C LEU A 21 -12.49 2.60 -3.35
N ILE A 22 -13.75 2.59 -2.88
CA ILE A 22 -14.75 1.62 -3.31
C ILE A 22 -15.50 2.20 -4.50
N VAL A 23 -15.22 1.65 -5.69
CA VAL A 23 -15.84 2.08 -6.94
C VAL A 23 -17.02 1.16 -7.24
N ARG A 24 -18.20 1.75 -7.42
CA ARG A 24 -19.41 1.04 -7.82
C ARG A 24 -19.82 1.49 -9.21
N THR A 25 -19.91 0.55 -10.15
CA THR A 25 -20.33 0.82 -11.53
C THR A 25 -21.47 -0.11 -11.91
N THR A 26 -22.39 0.37 -12.73
CA THR A 26 -23.44 -0.47 -13.30
C THR A 26 -22.99 -0.96 -14.67
N LYS A 27 -22.92 -2.27 -14.86
CA LYS A 27 -22.61 -2.92 -16.13
C LYS A 27 -23.64 -4.01 -16.39
N ASP A 28 -24.25 -3.99 -17.57
CA ASP A 28 -25.28 -4.97 -17.97
C ASP A 28 -26.39 -5.13 -16.90
N GLU A 29 -26.92 -3.99 -16.42
CA GLU A 29 -27.94 -3.89 -15.36
C GLU A 29 -27.51 -4.43 -13.97
N LYS A 30 -26.24 -4.80 -13.78
CA LYS A 30 -25.70 -5.28 -12.51
C LYS A 30 -24.75 -4.26 -11.90
N VAL A 31 -24.87 -4.04 -10.59
CA VAL A 31 -23.91 -3.25 -9.83
C VAL A 31 -22.67 -4.10 -9.57
N VAL A 32 -21.53 -3.67 -10.11
CA VAL A 32 -20.21 -4.23 -9.86
C VAL A 32 -19.48 -3.32 -8.88
N THR A 33 -18.88 -3.91 -7.85
CA THR A 33 -18.05 -3.19 -6.87
C THR A 33 -16.60 -3.62 -7.04
N SER A 34 -15.69 -2.64 -7.09
CA SER A 34 -14.24 -2.88 -7.13
C SER A 34 -13.51 -1.94 -6.19
N GLY A 35 -12.29 -2.31 -5.81
CA GLY A 35 -11.37 -1.46 -5.05
C GLY A 35 -10.36 -0.79 -5.97
N LEU A 36 -10.12 0.49 -5.75
CA LEU A 36 -9.06 1.27 -6.39
C LEU A 36 -8.13 1.84 -5.32
N LEU A 37 -6.83 1.54 -5.43
CA LEU A 37 -5.81 2.05 -4.53
C LEU A 37 -5.29 3.41 -5.06
N ASN A 38 -5.36 4.45 -4.25
CA ASN A 38 -4.91 5.81 -4.57
C ASN A 38 -3.78 6.26 -3.61
N ASP A 39 -3.35 7.53 -3.74
CA ASP A 39 -2.33 8.16 -2.90
C ASP A 39 -0.94 7.48 -2.97
N TRP A 40 -0.31 7.62 -4.14
CA TRP A 40 0.98 7.01 -4.45
C TRP A 40 2.17 7.95 -4.12
N ASP A 41 1.96 9.03 -3.39
CA ASP A 41 2.99 10.05 -3.13
C ASP A 41 4.16 9.51 -2.27
N LEU A 42 3.89 8.48 -1.45
CA LEU A 42 4.88 7.78 -0.65
C LEU A 42 5.44 6.52 -1.33
N SER A 43 5.00 6.24 -2.56
CA SER A 43 5.41 5.04 -3.29
C SER A 43 6.90 5.04 -3.60
N LYS A 44 7.47 3.84 -3.78
CA LYS A 44 8.90 3.67 -4.03
C LYS A 44 9.15 2.54 -5.01
N ASP A 45 9.98 2.84 -6.01
CA ASP A 45 10.57 1.84 -6.89
C ASP A 45 11.65 1.06 -6.12
N ILE A 46 11.54 -0.28 -6.11
CA ILE A 46 12.47 -1.16 -5.38
C ILE A 46 13.86 -1.24 -6.02
N ASP A 47 14.01 -0.85 -7.28
CA ASP A 47 15.30 -0.85 -7.98
C ASP A 47 16.09 0.44 -7.74
N ILE A 48 15.41 1.52 -7.31
CA ILE A 48 16.04 2.81 -7.02
C ILE A 48 16.62 2.81 -5.60
N LYS A 49 17.96 2.83 -5.51
CA LYS A 49 18.72 2.84 -4.24
C LYS A 49 19.08 4.25 -3.72
N GLU A 50 18.46 5.30 -4.26
CA GLU A 50 18.81 6.69 -3.93
C GLU A 50 18.59 7.07 -2.45
N VAL A 51 19.11 8.26 -2.11
CA VAL A 51 19.20 8.87 -0.76
C VAL A 51 17.98 8.49 0.09
N ARG A 52 18.26 7.88 1.25
CA ARG A 52 17.29 7.35 2.23
C ARG A 52 16.07 8.27 2.38
N GLN A 53 15.01 8.03 1.61
CA GLN A 53 13.67 8.40 2.02
C GLN A 53 13.40 7.67 3.33
N ALA A 54 12.79 8.34 4.30
CA ALA A 54 12.44 7.71 5.56
C ALA A 54 11.57 6.48 5.26
N ASP A 55 12.02 5.28 5.62
CA ASP A 55 11.28 4.05 5.33
C ASP A 55 10.00 3.94 6.18
N ARG A 56 9.96 4.63 7.32
CA ARG A 56 8.80 4.76 8.21
C ARG A 56 7.89 5.90 7.78
N THR A 57 7.25 5.76 6.62
CA THR A 57 6.24 6.68 6.10
C THR A 57 4.85 6.06 6.16
N GLY A 58 3.82 6.89 6.00
CA GLY A 58 2.44 6.44 5.95
C GLY A 58 1.76 6.37 7.32
N THR A 59 0.54 5.84 7.30
CA THR A 59 -0.39 5.86 8.43
C THR A 59 0.00 4.83 9.49
N TRP A 60 0.39 5.27 10.70
CA TRP A 60 0.94 4.39 11.74
C TRP A 60 0.07 3.15 12.00
N GLN A 61 -1.25 3.33 12.07
CA GLN A 61 -2.20 2.30 12.49
C GLN A 61 -2.21 1.08 11.55
N PHE A 62 -1.81 1.28 10.29
CA PHE A 62 -1.72 0.24 9.28
C PHE A 62 -0.28 -0.19 9.00
N MET A 63 0.71 0.41 9.67
CA MET A 63 2.12 0.09 9.48
C MET A 63 2.45 -1.29 10.06
N SER A 64 3.27 -2.06 9.33
CA SER A 64 3.69 -3.39 9.78
C SER A 64 4.43 -3.36 11.13
N ALA A 65 4.27 -4.42 11.91
CA ALA A 65 4.98 -4.57 13.19
C ALA A 65 6.51 -4.49 13.02
N ARG A 66 7.03 -5.02 11.91
CA ARG A 66 8.47 -4.99 11.60
C ARG A 66 8.99 -3.58 11.38
N LEU A 67 8.27 -2.75 10.61
CA LEU A 67 8.60 -1.34 10.41
C LEU A 67 8.49 -0.54 11.70
N LEU A 68 7.51 -0.87 12.54
CA LEU A 68 7.33 -0.21 13.84
C LEU A 68 8.46 -0.55 14.82
N ALA A 69 8.93 -1.80 14.84
CA ALA A 69 9.94 -2.28 15.76
C ALA A 69 11.38 -1.88 15.36
N HIS A 70 11.67 -1.78 14.06
CA HIS A 70 13.03 -1.59 13.56
C HIS A 70 13.16 -0.32 12.72
N ARG A 71 13.71 0.74 13.33
CA ARG A 71 13.77 2.09 12.72
C ARG A 71 14.61 2.17 11.43
N SER A 72 15.51 1.22 11.21
CA SER A 72 16.37 1.13 10.02
C SER A 72 15.88 0.09 9.01
N LYS A 73 14.70 -0.50 9.22
CA LYS A 73 14.15 -1.51 8.32
C LYS A 73 13.68 -0.86 7.03
N ILE A 74 14.07 -1.45 5.91
CA ILE A 74 13.63 -1.04 4.58
C ILE A 74 12.21 -1.55 4.37
N HIS A 75 11.35 -0.71 3.81
CA HIS A 75 9.99 -1.11 3.45
C HIS A 75 10.01 -2.18 2.34
N GLU A 76 9.28 -3.26 2.52
CA GLU A 76 9.19 -4.40 1.61
C GLU A 76 7.73 -4.71 1.28
N VAL A 77 7.47 -5.55 0.28
CA VAL A 77 6.11 -5.92 -0.13
C VAL A 77 5.31 -6.55 1.01
N GLN A 78 5.96 -7.29 1.91
CA GLN A 78 5.33 -7.91 3.07
C GLN A 78 4.73 -6.87 4.01
N ASP A 79 5.32 -5.67 4.09
CA ASP A 79 4.76 -4.60 4.92
C ASP A 79 3.47 -4.06 4.32
N ASP A 80 3.42 -3.81 3.01
CA ASP A 80 2.18 -3.40 2.33
C ASP A 80 1.09 -4.48 2.47
N LEU A 81 1.46 -5.77 2.43
CA LEU A 81 0.53 -6.88 2.65
C LEU A 81 0.00 -6.93 4.10
N GLU A 82 0.85 -6.66 5.10
CA GLU A 82 0.42 -6.55 6.50
C GLU A 82 -0.50 -5.34 6.70
N SER A 83 -0.26 -4.22 6.02
CA SER A 83 -1.17 -3.08 6.01
C SER A 83 -2.56 -3.44 5.44
N PHE A 84 -2.64 -4.22 4.35
CA PHE A 84 -3.93 -4.72 3.86
C PHE A 84 -4.64 -5.61 4.89
N LEU A 85 -3.90 -6.45 5.61
CA LEU A 85 -4.47 -7.26 6.69
C LEU A 85 -5.07 -6.38 7.79
N HIS A 86 -4.38 -5.31 8.18
CA HIS A 86 -4.90 -4.35 9.15
C HIS A 86 -6.19 -3.66 8.67
N VAL A 87 -6.28 -3.26 7.41
CA VAL A 87 -7.52 -2.69 6.82
C VAL A 87 -8.66 -3.72 6.78
N LEU A 88 -8.37 -5.01 6.61
CA LEU A 88 -9.41 -6.04 6.62
C LEU A 88 -9.93 -6.36 8.02
N LEU A 89 -9.11 -6.16 9.05
CA LEU A 89 -9.45 -6.45 10.44
C LEU A 89 -10.15 -5.29 11.15
N TYR A 90 -9.89 -4.04 10.73
CA TYR A 90 -10.34 -2.81 11.39
C TYR A 90 -10.94 -1.83 10.39
#